data_AF-A0A2V7K8Y1-F1
#
_entry.id   AF-A0A2V7K8Y1-F1
#
_cell.length_a   1.000
_cell.length_b   1.000
_cell.length_c   1.000
_cell.angle_alpha   90.00
_cell.angle_beta   90.00
_cell.angle_gamma   90.00
#
_symmetry.space_group_name_H-M   'P 1'
#
loop_
_entity.id
_entity.type
_entity.pdbx_description
1 polymer ?
#
loop_
_entity_poly.entity_id
_entity_poly.type
_entity_poly.pdbx_seq_one_letter_code
_entity_poly.pdbx_strand_id
1 'polypeptide(L)'
;MLNSNNTFVSTAVGSPQETWLRNDLAGTTKQCVLAIWHHPRFYSTTSSTVSPNSTVKPFWDDLYAAHAELIVNAQMRDYERFAPQNSAGTADPNGIRQFIVGTGGEGLDAPNTLFAANSEVNLSQEFGVLKLTLADGSYSWQFIPAGGGTEAPRGAHAAVSRLLQPRGATGNRYANTRNDNWLPMVPGARLVPVLAPMPNARPPHLTTHARKSGA
;
A
#
# COMPACT_ATOMS: atom_id res chain seq x y z
N MET A 1 -2.17 8.95 -0.19
CA MET A 1 -0.72 8.81 -0.44
C MET A 1 0.02 9.27 0.80
N LEU A 2 1.14 8.63 1.12
CA LEU A 2 1.95 8.93 2.30
C LEU A 2 3.39 9.25 1.88
N ASN A 3 4.10 10.00 2.71
CA ASN A 3 5.51 10.34 2.57
C ASN A 3 6.35 9.48 3.53
N SER A 4 7.17 8.61 2.97
CA SER A 4 8.06 7.71 3.70
C SER A 4 9.48 8.27 3.89
N ASN A 5 9.71 9.55 3.56
CA ASN A 5 10.99 10.23 3.78
C ASN A 5 11.01 10.84 5.19
N ASN A 6 11.29 9.98 6.18
CA ASN A 6 11.17 10.28 7.60
C ASN A 6 12.07 11.42 8.08
N THR A 7 13.14 11.74 7.35
CA THR A 7 14.00 12.88 7.65
C THR A 7 13.28 14.23 7.47
N PHE A 8 12.28 14.31 6.59
CA PHE A 8 11.56 15.55 6.27
C PHE A 8 10.13 15.55 6.79
N VAL A 9 9.46 14.40 6.73
CA VAL A 9 8.11 14.23 7.24
C VAL A 9 8.08 12.99 8.10
N SER A 10 7.96 13.19 9.41
CA SER A 10 7.96 12.08 10.37
C SER A 10 6.89 11.05 10.03
N THR A 11 7.25 9.78 10.17
CA THR A 11 6.39 8.61 10.00
C THR A 11 6.03 7.98 11.36
N ALA A 12 6.50 8.57 12.46
CA ALA A 12 6.30 8.04 13.80
C ALA A 12 4.84 8.15 14.26
N VAL A 13 4.46 7.30 15.21
CA VAL A 13 3.17 7.39 15.93
C VAL A 13 3.02 8.80 16.52
N GLY A 14 1.86 9.42 16.30
CA GLY A 14 1.57 10.77 16.78
C GLY A 14 2.20 11.90 15.95
N SER A 15 2.92 11.59 14.88
CA SER A 15 3.34 12.61 13.92
C SER A 15 2.12 13.23 13.23
N PRO A 16 2.21 14.48 12.72
CA PRO A 16 1.11 15.09 11.98
C PRO A 16 0.61 14.23 10.81
N GLN A 17 1.53 13.55 10.11
CA GLN A 17 1.21 12.67 9.00
C GLN A 17 0.48 11.39 9.45
N GLU A 18 0.97 10.72 10.49
CA GLU A 18 0.33 9.51 11.03
C GLU A 18 -1.03 9.84 11.64
N THR A 19 -1.14 10.95 12.37
CA THR A 19 -2.42 11.37 12.96
C THR A 19 -3.44 11.76 11.89
N TRP A 20 -2.99 12.41 10.81
CA TRP A 20 -3.83 12.65 9.64
C TRP A 20 -4.32 11.34 9.02
N LEU A 21 -3.44 10.35 8.84
CA LEU A 21 -3.80 9.04 8.29
C LEU A 21 -4.87 8.36 9.16
N ARG A 22 -4.69 8.29 10.48
CA ARG A 22 -5.68 7.70 11.39
C ARG A 22 -7.03 8.39 11.30
N ASN A 23 -7.05 9.72 11.22
CA ASN A 23 -8.28 10.49 11.09
C ASN A 23 -8.97 10.27 9.73
N ASP A 24 -8.20 10.22 8.65
CA ASP A 24 -8.70 9.93 7.30
C ASP A 24 -9.34 8.53 7.23
N LEU A 25 -8.65 7.53 7.77
CA LEU A 25 -9.15 6.16 7.88
C LEU A 25 -10.39 6.03 8.78
N ALA A 26 -10.47 6.80 9.87
CA ALA A 26 -11.64 6.81 10.73
C ALA A 26 -12.86 7.42 10.02
N GLY A 27 -12.66 8.47 9.21
CA GLY A 27 -13.71 9.18 8.48
C GLY A 27 -14.15 8.52 7.17
N THR A 28 -13.40 7.54 6.66
CA THR A 28 -13.71 6.95 5.35
C THR A 28 -14.98 6.10 5.37
N THR A 29 -15.82 6.26 4.34
CA THR A 29 -16.99 5.40 4.05
C THR A 29 -16.72 4.47 2.87
N LYS A 30 -15.51 4.48 2.32
CA LYS A 30 -15.12 3.64 1.18
C LYS A 30 -14.97 2.18 1.64
N GLN A 31 -15.36 1.25 0.76
CA GLN A 31 -15.29 -0.19 1.02
C GLN A 31 -13.85 -0.72 1.03
N CYS A 32 -13.01 -0.20 0.14
CA CYS A 32 -11.65 -0.65 -0.07
C CYS A 32 -10.68 0.53 0.12
N VAL A 33 -9.56 0.28 0.79
CA VAL A 33 -8.48 1.26 0.98
C VAL A 33 -7.22 0.78 0.29
N LEU A 34 -6.63 1.68 -0.51
CA LEU A 34 -5.33 1.50 -1.13
C LEU A 34 -4.42 2.66 -0.68
N ALA A 35 -3.20 2.33 -0.26
CA ALA A 35 -2.19 3.32 0.07
C ALA A 35 -0.96 3.21 -0.84
N ILE A 36 -0.29 4.35 -1.04
CA ILE A 36 0.91 4.46 -1.88
C ILE A 36 1.91 5.35 -1.17
N TRP A 37 3.17 4.91 -1.13
CA TRP A 37 4.34 5.68 -0.71
C TRP A 37 5.63 5.04 -1.26
N HIS A 38 6.80 5.64 -1.06
CA HIS A 38 8.02 5.19 -1.74
C HIS A 38 8.69 3.95 -1.10
N HIS A 39 9.15 4.05 0.16
CA HIS A 39 9.95 3.01 0.82
C HIS A 39 9.09 1.87 1.39
N PRO A 40 9.22 0.62 0.92
CA PRO A 40 8.38 -0.50 1.37
C PRO A 40 8.70 -0.90 2.81
N ARG A 41 7.77 -1.65 3.42
CA ARG A 41 8.02 -2.29 4.71
C ARG A 41 8.75 -3.61 4.56
N PHE A 42 8.22 -4.47 3.71
CA PHE A 42 8.77 -5.80 3.43
C PHE A 42 9.44 -5.76 2.06
N TYR A 43 10.60 -6.38 1.92
CA TYR A 43 11.32 -6.45 0.67
C TYR A 43 12.35 -7.59 0.72
N SER A 44 12.56 -8.24 -0.40
CA SER A 44 13.67 -9.18 -0.60
C SER A 44 14.99 -8.44 -0.84
N THR A 45 16.12 -9.12 -0.62
CA THR A 45 17.44 -8.47 -0.66
C THR A 45 18.55 -9.40 -1.12
N THR A 46 19.70 -8.83 -1.47
CA THR A 46 20.97 -9.53 -1.66
C THR A 46 21.81 -9.60 -0.38
N SER A 47 21.36 -8.95 0.70
CA SER A 47 22.01 -8.99 2.01
C SER A 47 21.82 -10.34 2.69
N SER A 48 22.68 -10.68 3.66
CA SER A 48 22.60 -11.93 4.42
C SER A 48 21.43 -11.98 5.42
N THR A 49 20.72 -10.86 5.63
CA THR A 49 19.55 -10.77 6.49
C THR A 49 18.45 -9.93 5.84
N VAL A 50 17.20 -10.33 6.06
CA VAL A 50 16.02 -9.49 5.77
C VAL A 50 15.66 -8.71 7.02
N SER A 51 15.52 -7.40 6.90
CA SER A 51 15.07 -6.54 8.00
C SER A 51 13.93 -5.66 7.51
N PRO A 52 12.68 -5.91 7.96
CA PRO A 52 11.56 -5.06 7.60
C PRO A 52 11.80 -3.61 8.02
N ASN A 53 11.47 -2.67 7.14
CA ASN A 53 11.61 -1.25 7.41
C ASN A 53 10.67 -0.84 8.56
N SER A 54 11.27 -0.54 9.73
CA SER A 54 10.55 -0.16 10.94
C SER A 54 9.99 1.26 10.87
N THR A 55 10.58 2.14 10.05
CA THR A 55 10.18 3.54 9.92
C THR A 55 8.74 3.69 9.45
N VAL A 56 8.28 2.84 8.53
CA VAL A 56 6.90 2.87 8.01
C VAL A 56 5.94 1.91 8.74
N LYS A 57 6.39 1.26 9.83
CA LYS A 57 5.54 0.36 10.62
C LYS A 57 4.26 1.04 11.14
N PRO A 58 4.29 2.29 11.65
CA PRO A 58 3.07 2.95 12.14
C PRO A 58 1.98 3.04 11.06
N PHE A 59 2.34 3.38 9.81
CA PHE A 59 1.39 3.39 8.71
C PHE A 59 0.78 2.01 8.43
N TRP A 60 1.61 0.96 8.49
CA TRP A 60 1.14 -0.41 8.34
C TRP A 60 0.17 -0.81 9.45
N ASP A 61 0.47 -0.47 10.70
CA ASP A 61 -0.40 -0.76 11.84
C ASP A 61 -1.78 -0.09 11.67
N ASP A 62 -1.80 1.19 11.28
CA ASP A 62 -3.04 1.94 11.04
C ASP A 62 -3.85 1.39 9.87
N LEU A 63 -3.19 1.13 8.74
CA LEU A 63 -3.82 0.59 7.54
C LEU A 63 -4.37 -0.82 7.76
N TYR A 64 -3.64 -1.65 8.50
CA TYR A 64 -4.07 -3.01 8.82
C TYR A 64 -5.28 -2.99 9.76
N ALA A 65 -5.25 -2.16 10.80
CA ALA A 65 -6.40 -1.96 11.69
C ALA A 65 -7.63 -1.39 10.95
N ALA A 66 -7.42 -0.66 9.87
CA ALA A 66 -8.47 -0.15 9.01
C ALA A 66 -8.89 -1.11 7.87
N HIS A 67 -8.33 -2.33 7.81
CA HIS A 67 -8.56 -3.31 6.76
C HIS A 67 -8.26 -2.78 5.36
N ALA A 68 -7.10 -2.15 5.18
CA ALA A 68 -6.62 -1.78 3.86
C ALA A 68 -6.29 -3.02 3.02
N GLU A 69 -6.58 -2.95 1.72
CA GLU A 69 -6.40 -4.07 0.79
C GLU A 69 -4.99 -4.10 0.23
N LEU A 70 -4.49 -2.92 -0.13
CA LEU A 70 -3.34 -2.76 -1.00
C LEU A 70 -2.39 -1.67 -0.51
N ILE A 71 -1.11 -2.00 -0.56
CA ILE A 71 -0.02 -1.05 -0.46
C ILE A 71 0.83 -1.16 -1.73
N VAL A 72 1.09 -0.03 -2.37
CA VAL A 72 2.00 0.04 -3.52
C VAL A 72 3.21 0.89 -3.17
N ASN A 73 4.39 0.31 -3.38
CA ASN A 73 5.69 0.91 -3.08
C ASN A 73 6.63 0.87 -4.29
N ALA A 74 7.78 1.51 -4.10
CA ALA A 74 8.94 1.47 -5.00
C ALA A 74 10.21 1.25 -4.15
N GLN A 75 11.22 2.11 -4.29
CA GLN A 75 12.56 2.02 -3.69
C GLN A 75 13.41 0.86 -4.18
N MET A 76 12.97 -0.38 -3.97
CA MET A 76 13.66 -1.53 -4.55
C MET A 76 13.37 -1.51 -6.05
N ARG A 77 14.41 -1.65 -6.86
CA ARG A 77 14.32 -1.55 -8.32
C ARG A 77 14.05 -2.92 -8.94
N ASP A 78 13.02 -3.56 -8.41
CA ASP A 78 12.47 -4.83 -8.84
C ASP A 78 10.93 -4.77 -8.80
N TYR A 79 10.31 -5.85 -9.28
CA TYR A 79 8.91 -6.14 -8.99
C TYR A 79 8.85 -7.18 -7.88
N GLU A 80 8.07 -6.91 -6.84
CA GLU A 80 7.80 -7.88 -5.79
C GLU A 80 6.34 -7.85 -5.36
N ARG A 81 5.73 -9.02 -5.17
CA ARG A 81 4.36 -9.17 -4.69
C ARG A 81 4.34 -10.10 -3.50
N PHE A 82 3.70 -9.64 -2.43
CA PHE A 82 3.50 -10.40 -1.20
C PHE A 82 2.10 -10.99 -1.12
N ALA A 83 1.95 -12.12 -0.43
CA ALA A 83 0.64 -12.61 0.02
C ALA A 83 0.01 -11.61 1.01
N PRO A 84 -1.32 -11.64 1.22
CA PRO A 84 -1.97 -10.89 2.28
C PRO A 84 -1.35 -11.22 3.64
N GLN A 85 -0.96 -10.19 4.38
CA GLN A 85 -0.24 -10.32 5.65
C GLN A 85 -0.52 -9.18 6.61
N ASN A 86 -0.29 -9.42 7.88
CA ASN A 86 -0.38 -8.41 8.91
C ASN A 86 0.89 -7.53 8.97
N SER A 87 0.86 -6.49 9.80
CA SER A 87 1.98 -5.55 9.96
C SER A 87 3.27 -6.18 10.49
N ALA A 88 3.25 -7.41 11.01
CA ALA A 88 4.45 -8.16 11.40
C ALA A 88 5.06 -8.98 10.24
N GLY A 89 4.36 -9.08 9.10
CA GLY A 89 4.77 -9.93 7.98
C GLY A 89 4.34 -11.38 8.16
N THR A 90 3.38 -11.66 9.04
CA THR A 90 2.77 -12.98 9.19
C THR A 90 1.58 -13.09 8.25
N ALA A 91 1.45 -14.23 7.57
CA ALA A 91 0.35 -14.47 6.63
C ALA A 91 -1.00 -14.29 7.33
N ASP A 92 -1.87 -13.50 6.72
CA ASP A 92 -3.22 -13.26 7.19
C ASP A 92 -4.12 -13.07 5.97
N PRO A 93 -5.09 -13.98 5.72
CA PRO A 93 -6.02 -13.84 4.60
C PRO A 93 -6.81 -12.53 4.56
N ASN A 94 -6.98 -11.86 5.71
CA ASN A 94 -7.64 -10.56 5.83
C ASN A 94 -6.64 -9.38 5.92
N GLY A 95 -5.35 -9.66 5.75
CA GLY A 95 -4.28 -8.68 5.80
C GLY A 95 -4.08 -7.93 4.49
N ILE A 96 -3.04 -7.09 4.48
CA ILE A 96 -2.76 -6.21 3.35
C ILE A 96 -1.83 -6.92 2.36
N ARG A 97 -2.13 -6.81 1.06
CA ARG A 97 -1.20 -7.21 0.00
C ARG A 97 -0.29 -6.03 -0.36
N GLN A 98 1.03 -6.28 -0.31
CA GLN A 98 2.04 -5.30 -0.74
C GLN A 98 2.54 -5.60 -2.15
N PHE A 99 2.67 -4.57 -2.97
CA PHE A 99 3.41 -4.57 -4.23
C PHE A 99 4.61 -3.62 -4.13
N ILE A 100 5.77 -4.07 -4.59
CA ILE A 100 6.90 -3.22 -4.95
C ILE A 100 6.98 -3.16 -6.47
N VAL A 101 7.06 -1.95 -7.03
CA VAL A 101 7.10 -1.69 -8.46
C VAL A 101 8.12 -0.58 -8.75
N GLY A 102 9.38 -0.80 -8.38
CA GLY A 102 10.47 0.15 -8.69
C GLY A 102 11.09 -0.04 -10.07
N THR A 103 10.37 -0.67 -10.98
CA THR A 103 10.78 -1.06 -12.35
C THR A 103 10.65 0.08 -13.37
N GLY A 104 10.70 1.34 -12.91
CA GLY A 104 10.27 2.51 -13.67
C GLY A 104 11.30 3.14 -14.63
N GLY A 105 12.55 2.67 -14.63
CA GLY A 105 13.56 3.11 -15.61
C GLY A 105 14.82 3.81 -15.06
N GLU A 106 14.96 4.00 -13.75
CA GLU A 106 16.20 4.57 -13.15
C GLU A 106 17.38 3.57 -13.19
N GLY A 107 17.06 2.28 -13.16
CA GLY A 107 17.98 1.17 -13.03
C GLY A 107 17.23 -0.04 -12.50
N LEU A 108 17.90 -1.18 -12.37
CA LEU A 108 17.35 -2.41 -11.81
C LEU A 108 18.33 -3.00 -10.81
N ASP A 109 17.80 -3.56 -9.73
CA ASP A 109 18.62 -4.23 -8.74
C ASP A 109 19.08 -5.61 -9.25
N ALA A 110 20.19 -6.08 -8.70
CA ALA A 110 20.64 -7.45 -8.92
C ALA A 110 19.61 -8.44 -8.37
N PRO A 111 19.52 -9.67 -8.91
CA PRO A 111 18.62 -10.69 -8.39
C PRO A 111 18.79 -10.90 -6.88
N ASN A 112 17.68 -10.80 -6.15
CA ASN A 112 17.67 -11.06 -4.71
C ASN A 112 18.13 -12.49 -4.41
N THR A 113 18.93 -12.65 -3.37
CA THR A 113 19.44 -13.96 -2.91
C THR A 113 18.77 -14.43 -1.62
N LEU A 114 18.11 -13.52 -0.91
CA LEU A 114 17.35 -13.79 0.30
C LEU A 114 15.96 -13.16 0.19
N PHE A 115 14.94 -14.01 0.28
CA PHE A 115 13.56 -13.59 0.10
C PHE A 115 12.86 -13.29 1.43
N ALA A 116 12.10 -12.19 1.46
CA ALA A 116 11.25 -11.87 2.60
C ALA A 116 10.13 -12.89 2.78
N ALA A 117 9.70 -13.09 4.03
CA ALA A 117 8.56 -13.94 4.34
C ALA A 117 7.31 -13.48 3.55
N ASN A 118 6.51 -14.45 3.10
CA ASN A 118 5.30 -14.25 2.27
C ASN A 118 5.52 -13.53 0.93
N SER A 119 6.75 -13.39 0.45
CA SER A 119 6.99 -13.02 -0.95
C SER A 119 6.49 -14.14 -1.86
N GLU A 120 5.56 -13.83 -2.75
CA GLU A 120 4.96 -14.80 -3.67
C GLU A 120 5.62 -14.73 -5.06
N VAL A 121 6.04 -13.54 -5.47
CA VAL A 121 6.69 -13.30 -6.76
C VAL A 121 7.72 -12.19 -6.58
N ASN A 122 8.95 -12.42 -7.02
CA ASN A 122 9.98 -11.40 -7.18
C ASN A 122 10.55 -11.52 -8.59
N LEU A 123 10.55 -10.43 -9.34
CA LEU A 123 11.17 -10.32 -10.65
C LEU A 123 12.18 -9.17 -10.60
N SER A 124 13.46 -9.52 -10.62
CA SER A 124 14.55 -8.58 -10.78
C SER A 124 14.92 -8.45 -12.26
N GLN A 125 15.67 -7.41 -12.61
CA GLN A 125 16.19 -7.21 -13.97
C GLN A 125 15.13 -7.13 -15.10
N GLU A 126 13.89 -6.76 -14.76
CA GLU A 126 12.83 -6.51 -15.73
C GLU A 126 12.22 -5.10 -15.52
N PHE A 127 12.15 -4.30 -16.58
CA PHE A 127 11.42 -3.04 -16.56
C PHE A 127 9.94 -3.27 -16.82
N GLY A 128 9.07 -2.44 -16.25
CA GLY A 128 7.64 -2.58 -16.48
C GLY A 128 6.80 -1.76 -15.54
N VAL A 129 5.50 -1.95 -15.64
CA VAL A 129 4.50 -1.21 -14.84
C VAL A 129 3.48 -2.16 -14.25
N LEU A 130 2.94 -1.80 -13.08
CA LEU A 130 1.78 -2.47 -12.51
C LEU A 130 0.50 -1.84 -13.06
N LYS A 131 -0.32 -2.66 -13.71
CA LYS A 131 -1.72 -2.34 -14.02
C LYS A 131 -2.62 -2.89 -12.93
N LEU A 132 -3.28 -2.01 -12.19
CA LEU A 132 -4.37 -2.35 -11.28
C LEU A 132 -5.71 -2.04 -11.94
N THR A 133 -6.62 -3.01 -11.92
CA THR A 133 -8.02 -2.81 -12.30
C THR A 133 -8.86 -2.94 -11.04
N LEU A 134 -9.52 -1.84 -10.65
CA LEU A 134 -10.35 -1.79 -9.44
C LEU A 134 -11.82 -1.95 -9.82
N ALA A 135 -12.55 -2.74 -9.04
CA ALA A 135 -13.98 -2.96 -9.18
C ALA A 135 -14.66 -2.92 -7.81
N ASP A 136 -15.99 -3.01 -7.78
CA ASP A 136 -16.75 -3.03 -6.54
C ASP A 136 -16.42 -4.31 -5.76
N GLY A 137 -15.80 -4.14 -4.58
CA GLY A 137 -15.40 -5.24 -3.71
C GLY A 137 -14.32 -6.17 -4.29
N SER A 138 -13.58 -5.77 -5.32
CA SER A 138 -12.50 -6.59 -5.89
C SER A 138 -11.45 -5.79 -6.64
N TYR A 139 -10.30 -6.39 -6.86
CA TYR A 139 -9.26 -5.85 -7.73
C TYR A 139 -8.57 -6.98 -8.51
N SER A 140 -8.04 -6.63 -9.67
CA SER A 140 -7.08 -7.47 -10.38
C SER A 140 -5.81 -6.71 -10.68
N TRP A 141 -4.72 -7.45 -10.83
CA TRP A 141 -3.42 -6.89 -11.13
C TRP A 141 -2.76 -7.63 -12.28
N GLN A 142 -1.92 -6.90 -13.00
CA GLN A 142 -1.03 -7.42 -14.01
C GLN A 142 0.24 -6.59 -14.00
N PHE A 143 1.40 -7.22 -13.91
CA PHE A 143 2.65 -6.59 -14.29
C PHE A 143 2.73 -6.57 -15.83
N ILE A 144 3.18 -5.46 -16.42
CA ILE A 144 3.31 -5.30 -17.87
C ILE A 144 4.80 -5.00 -18.15
N PRO A 145 5.56 -5.98 -18.68
CA PRO A 145 6.96 -5.78 -19.03
C PRO A 145 7.11 -4.72 -20.12
N ALA A 146 8.10 -3.84 -19.98
CA ALA A 146 8.38 -2.79 -20.97
C ALA A 146 8.97 -3.37 -22.27
N GLY A 147 9.66 -4.51 -22.19
CA GLY A 147 10.26 -5.20 -23.34
C GLY A 147 9.28 -6.01 -24.19
N GLY A 148 7.98 -5.99 -23.89
CA GLY A 148 6.96 -6.75 -24.65
C GLY A 148 6.93 -8.26 -24.34
N GLY A 149 7.54 -8.69 -23.23
CA GLY A 149 7.49 -10.09 -22.78
C GLY A 149 6.06 -10.56 -22.50
N THR A 150 5.78 -11.83 -22.82
CA THR A 150 4.44 -12.43 -22.81
C THR A 150 4.07 -13.15 -21.50
N GLU A 151 5.02 -13.39 -20.61
CA GLU A 151 4.80 -14.06 -19.32
C GLU A 151 4.95 -13.08 -18.16
N ALA A 152 3.86 -12.41 -17.82
CA ALA A 152 3.86 -11.42 -16.74
C ALA A 152 2.94 -11.85 -15.58
N PRO A 153 3.37 -11.68 -14.32
CA PRO A 153 2.56 -11.98 -13.15
C PRO A 153 1.22 -11.26 -13.20
N ARG A 154 0.14 -12.02 -12.99
CA ARG A 154 -1.24 -11.53 -12.98
C ARG A 154 -2.06 -12.26 -11.93
N GLY A 155 -3.14 -11.63 -11.47
CA GLY A 155 -4.09 -12.26 -10.56
C GLY A 155 -5.27 -11.36 -10.22
N ALA A 156 -6.19 -11.88 -9.43
CA ALA A 156 -7.37 -11.18 -8.93
C ALA A 156 -7.62 -11.54 -7.47
N HIS A 157 -8.26 -10.62 -6.74
CA HIS A 157 -8.63 -10.81 -5.35
C HIS A 157 -9.96 -10.12 -5.06
N ALA A 158 -10.80 -10.78 -4.26
CA ALA A 158 -11.96 -10.14 -3.66
C ALA A 158 -11.46 -9.27 -2.50
N ALA A 159 -11.87 -8.01 -2.45
CA ALA A 159 -11.50 -7.12 -1.36
C ALA A 159 -12.25 -7.52 -0.07
N VAL A 160 -11.56 -7.38 1.05
CA VAL A 160 -12.12 -7.51 2.39
C VAL A 160 -12.98 -6.28 2.70
N SER A 161 -14.27 -6.34 2.36
CA SER A 161 -15.18 -5.21 2.52
C SER A 161 -15.24 -4.68 3.96
N ARG A 162 -14.77 -3.44 4.19
CA ARG A 162 -14.86 -2.74 5.48
C ARG A 162 -16.31 -2.48 5.92
N LEU A 163 -17.26 -2.42 4.99
CA LEU A 163 -18.67 -2.15 5.29
C LEU A 163 -19.46 -3.37 5.77
N LEU A 164 -18.88 -4.58 5.67
CA LEU A 164 -19.51 -5.82 6.11
C LEU A 164 -18.92 -6.37 7.42
N GLN A 165 -17.86 -5.75 7.94
CA GLN A 165 -17.31 -6.11 9.23
C GLN A 165 -18.10 -5.41 10.35
N PRO A 166 -18.53 -6.14 11.40
CA PRO A 166 -19.20 -5.51 12.52
C PRO A 166 -18.26 -4.45 13.10
N ARG A 167 -18.65 -3.18 12.99
CA ARG A 167 -17.97 -2.09 13.72
C ARG A 167 -17.95 -2.53 15.18
N GLY A 168 -16.75 -2.74 15.73
CA GLY A 168 -16.56 -3.13 17.12
C GLY A 168 -17.35 -2.18 18.01
N ALA A 169 -18.50 -2.65 18.51
CA ALA A 169 -19.30 -1.93 19.46
C ALA A 169 -18.54 -1.94 20.79
N THR A 170 -17.86 -0.85 21.09
CA THR A 170 -17.50 -0.51 22.46
C THR A 170 -18.80 -0.37 23.25
N GLY A 171 -19.12 -1.33 24.12
CA GLY A 171 -20.20 -1.14 25.09
C GLY A 171 -21.05 -2.37 25.33
N ASN A 172 -20.81 -2.97 26.50
CA ASN A 172 -21.65 -3.96 27.16
C ASN A 172 -23.13 -3.51 27.21
N ARG A 173 -24.06 -4.32 26.69
CA ARG A 173 -25.44 -4.49 27.21
C ARG A 173 -26.17 -5.64 26.49
N TYR A 174 -26.67 -6.56 27.30
CA TYR A 174 -27.66 -7.58 26.97
C TYR A 174 -28.84 -6.98 26.18
N ALA A 175 -29.19 -7.56 25.02
CA ALA A 175 -30.56 -7.58 24.52
C ALA A 175 -30.75 -8.74 23.53
N ASN A 176 -31.67 -9.62 23.91
CA ASN A 176 -32.16 -10.77 23.18
C ASN A 176 -33.19 -10.34 22.11
N THR A 177 -33.18 -11.04 20.96
CA THR A 177 -34.32 -11.47 20.10
C THR A 177 -34.31 -11.06 18.62
N ARG A 178 -34.33 -12.13 17.79
CA ARG A 178 -35.15 -12.42 16.60
C ARG A 178 -34.97 -11.62 15.29
N ASN A 179 -34.47 -12.35 14.29
CA ASN A 179 -35.04 -12.67 12.98
C ASN A 179 -35.50 -11.58 11.97
N ASP A 180 -34.96 -11.77 10.76
CA ASP A 180 -35.56 -11.65 9.43
C ASP A 180 -35.35 -10.36 8.58
N ASN A 181 -34.43 -10.55 7.61
CA ASN A 181 -34.52 -10.25 6.17
C ASN A 181 -34.61 -8.82 5.61
N TRP A 182 -33.87 -8.70 4.49
CA TRP A 182 -33.85 -7.71 3.40
C TRP A 182 -32.82 -6.58 3.50
N LEU A 183 -31.82 -6.63 2.60
CA LEU A 183 -31.16 -5.43 2.08
C LEU A 183 -31.51 -5.28 0.59
N PRO A 184 -32.03 -4.11 0.15
CA PRO A 184 -32.29 -3.86 -1.26
C PRO A 184 -30.98 -3.58 -2.02
N MET A 185 -30.97 -3.97 -3.31
CA MET A 185 -29.96 -3.53 -4.28
C MET A 185 -29.99 -2.00 -4.40
N VAL A 186 -28.83 -1.34 -4.27
CA VAL A 186 -28.67 0.07 -4.65
C VAL A 186 -27.77 0.12 -5.89
N PRO A 187 -28.29 0.53 -7.07
CA PRO A 187 -27.47 0.71 -8.26
C PRO A 187 -26.84 2.11 -8.29
N GLY A 188 -25.56 2.16 -8.68
CA GLY A 188 -24.93 3.36 -9.26
C GLY A 188 -24.01 4.12 -8.32
N ALA A 189 -22.72 3.78 -8.32
CA ALA A 189 -21.66 4.64 -7.82
C ALA A 189 -20.78 5.11 -9.00
N ARG A 190 -20.88 6.40 -9.34
CA ARG A 190 -19.89 7.08 -10.18
C ARG A 190 -18.63 7.34 -9.36
N LEU A 191 -17.48 6.98 -9.93
CA LEU A 191 -16.15 7.25 -9.38
C LEU A 191 -15.89 8.76 -9.29
N VAL A 192 -15.65 9.26 -8.07
CA VAL A 192 -14.98 10.54 -7.84
C VAL A 192 -13.56 10.22 -7.38
N PRO A 193 -12.50 10.66 -8.08
CA PRO A 193 -11.13 10.46 -7.63
C PRO A 193 -10.91 11.33 -6.38
N VAL A 194 -10.78 10.69 -5.21
CA VAL A 194 -10.33 11.37 -4.00
C VAL A 194 -8.81 11.18 -3.90
N LEU A 195 -8.08 12.05 -4.58
CA LEU A 195 -6.75 12.45 -4.15
C LEU A 195 -6.93 13.76 -3.38
N ALA A 196 -7.20 13.68 -2.08
CA ALA A 196 -6.94 14.81 -1.19
C ALA A 196 -5.49 14.67 -0.72
N PRO A 197 -4.52 15.42 -1.29
CA PRO A 197 -3.19 15.49 -0.72
C PRO A 197 -3.26 16.14 0.67
N MET A 198 -2.31 15.81 1.54
CA MET A 198 -2.13 16.52 2.80
C MET A 198 -2.11 18.04 2.55
N PRO A 199 -2.89 18.84 3.29
CA PRO A 199 -2.69 20.28 3.28
C PRO A 199 -1.31 20.54 3.89
N ASN A 200 -0.38 21.07 3.07
CA ASN A 200 0.96 21.55 3.42
C ASN A 200 2.18 20.63 3.16
N ALA A 201 2.19 19.86 2.07
CA ALA A 201 3.46 19.45 1.48
C ALA A 201 4.19 20.69 0.90
N ARG A 202 4.93 21.45 1.72
CA ARG A 202 5.85 22.47 1.22
C ARG A 202 7.00 21.76 0.48
N PRO A 203 7.32 22.14 -0.77
CA PRO A 203 8.50 21.63 -1.43
C PRO A 203 9.76 22.11 -0.68
N PRO A 204 10.82 21.28 -0.58
CA PRO A 204 12.11 21.77 -0.11
C PRO A 204 12.62 22.84 -1.08
N HIS A 205 13.11 23.95 -0.53
CA HIS A 205 13.79 24.99 -1.30
C HIS A 205 15.00 24.36 -2.02
N LEU A 206 14.94 24.27 -3.35
CA LEU A 206 16.11 24.07 -4.18
C LEU A 206 16.96 25.35 -4.11
N THR A 207 18.02 25.34 -3.29
CA THR A 207 19.13 26.28 -3.43
C THR A 207 19.90 25.88 -4.69
N THR A 208 19.63 26.55 -5.79
CA THR A 208 20.46 26.49 -7.00
C THR A 208 21.83 27.10 -6.70
N HIS A 209 22.86 26.28 -6.51
CA HIS A 209 24.24 26.74 -6.66
C HIS A 209 24.57 26.83 -8.15
N ALA A 210 24.29 27.99 -8.74
CA ALA A 210 24.83 28.36 -10.04
C ALA A 210 26.34 28.55 -9.91
N ARG A 211 27.11 27.56 -10.40
CA ARG A 211 28.55 27.69 -10.62
C ARG A 211 28.73 28.67 -11.80
N LYS A 212 29.08 29.93 -11.52
CA LYS A 212 29.53 30.87 -12.55
C LYS A 212 30.91 30.42 -13.04
N SER A 213 30.97 29.93 -14.28
CA SER A 213 32.20 29.97 -15.08
C SER A 213 32.38 31.40 -15.60
N GLY A 214 33.55 31.99 -15.36
CA GLY A 214 33.90 33.31 -15.89
C GLY A 214 35.39 33.37 -16.22
N ALA A 215 35.63 33.70 -17.50
CA ALA A 215 36.83 34.21 -18.17
C ALA A 215 38.14 33.42 -18.04
#